data_AF-A0A378LSW1-F1
#
_entry.id   AF-A0A378LSW1-F1
#
_cell.length_a   1.000
_cell.length_b   1.000
_cell.length_c   1.000
_cell.angle_alpha   90.00
_cell.angle_beta   90.00
_cell.angle_gamma   90.00
#
_symmetry.space_group_name_H-M   'P 1'
#
loop_
_entity.id
_entity.type
_entity.pdbx_description
1 polymer ?
#
loop_
_entity_poly.entity_id
_entity_poly.type
_entity_poly.pdbx_seq_one_letter_code
_entity_poly.pdbx_strand_id
1 'polypeptide(L)'
;MDDIGKCGANQKGLTLIEVLIAFVILAIGMLGIAGLLITSSKANNSSYAKQQAVQCIYDIFDKIRANYQAAINGNYNISNISSSGPPSPVSPPGIMCNQSACSSSQLASYDTWHWLTQDVSKLPGGSGSITSAPSGGNTLITVTVQWDDSLAQNVVGASSAPASNPNYVQLTIQSQL
;
A
#
# COMPACT_ATOMS: atom_id res chain seq x y z
N MET A 1 -19.75 70.86 -29.50
CA MET A 1 -19.09 70.10 -28.43
C MET A 1 -19.04 68.64 -28.87
N ASP A 2 -18.02 67.91 -28.41
CA ASP A 2 -17.80 66.45 -28.52
C ASP A 2 -16.70 66.03 -29.50
N ASP A 3 -15.47 66.41 -29.10
CA ASP A 3 -14.23 65.69 -29.40
C ASP A 3 -14.28 64.29 -28.75
N ILE A 4 -14.64 63.26 -29.52
CA ILE A 4 -14.39 61.87 -29.14
C ILE A 4 -13.00 61.51 -29.67
N GLY A 5 -11.99 61.77 -28.85
CA GLY A 5 -10.60 61.40 -29.12
C GLY A 5 -10.47 59.91 -29.42
N LYS A 6 -10.09 59.57 -30.65
CA LYS A 6 -9.67 58.23 -31.05
C LYS A 6 -8.40 57.86 -30.28
N CYS A 7 -8.55 57.05 -29.24
CA CYS A 7 -7.41 56.40 -28.59
C CYS A 7 -6.92 55.27 -29.52
N GLY A 8 -5.95 55.58 -30.38
CA GLY A 8 -5.27 54.60 -31.22
C GLY A 8 -4.40 53.70 -30.34
N ALA A 9 -4.90 52.54 -29.95
CA ALA A 9 -4.10 51.50 -29.33
C ALA A 9 -3.01 51.06 -30.32
N ASN A 10 -1.77 51.48 -30.05
CA ASN A 10 -0.61 51.05 -30.83
C ASN A 10 -0.40 49.55 -30.61
N GLN A 11 -0.84 48.72 -31.54
CA GLN A 11 -0.50 47.30 -31.55
C GLN A 11 1.00 47.15 -31.79
N LYS A 12 1.75 46.82 -30.74
CA LYS A 12 3.13 46.37 -30.86
C LYS A 12 3.12 44.93 -31.37
N GLY A 13 3.62 44.71 -32.58
CA GLY A 13 3.77 43.37 -33.15
C GLY A 13 4.77 42.54 -32.34
N LEU A 14 4.45 41.26 -32.13
CA LEU A 14 5.30 40.31 -31.43
C LEU A 14 6.60 40.09 -32.24
N THR A 15 7.74 40.19 -31.57
CA THR A 15 9.03 39.85 -32.20
C THR A 15 9.26 38.34 -32.17
N LEU A 16 9.92 37.75 -33.17
CA LEU A 16 10.18 36.31 -33.23
C LEU A 16 11.00 35.81 -32.02
N ILE A 17 11.89 36.66 -31.50
CA ILE A 17 12.69 36.38 -30.30
C ILE A 17 11.83 36.30 -29.03
N GLU A 18 10.79 37.12 -28.92
CA GLU A 18 9.88 37.13 -27.76
C GLU A 18 9.06 35.84 -27.67
N VAL A 19 8.60 35.34 -28.83
CA VAL A 19 7.91 34.04 -28.93
C VAL A 19 8.86 32.90 -28.54
N LEU A 20 10.11 32.93 -29.01
CA LEU A 20 11.09 31.88 -28.70
C LEU A 20 11.45 31.84 -27.20
N ILE A 21 11.61 33.00 -26.56
CA ILE A 21 11.82 33.09 -25.11
C ILE A 21 10.59 32.56 -24.35
N ALA A 22 9.37 32.91 -24.79
CA ALA A 22 8.15 32.39 -24.18
C ALA A 22 8.04 30.85 -24.29
N PHE A 23 8.42 30.26 -25.41
CA PHE A 23 8.48 28.80 -25.58
C PHE A 23 9.50 28.14 -24.65
N VAL A 24 10.68 28.75 -24.46
CA VAL A 24 11.70 28.23 -23.53
C VAL A 24 11.18 28.25 -22.09
N ILE A 25 10.59 29.36 -21.66
CA ILE A 25 10.00 29.48 -20.31
C ILE A 25 8.88 28.45 -20.12
N LEU A 26 8.01 28.28 -21.13
CA LEU A 26 6.93 27.29 -21.11
C LEU A 26 7.47 25.86 -20.99
N ALA A 27 8.50 25.52 -21.78
CA ALA A 27 9.12 24.20 -21.74
C ALA A 27 9.72 23.89 -20.36
N ILE A 28 10.43 24.85 -19.76
CA ILE A 28 10.98 24.71 -18.40
C ILE A 28 9.84 24.55 -17.37
N GLY A 29 8.77 25.35 -17.51
CA GLY A 29 7.59 25.25 -16.65
C GLY A 29 6.90 23.88 -16.73
N MET A 30 6.73 23.33 -17.93
CA MET A 30 6.14 21.99 -18.13
C MET A 30 7.00 20.88 -17.54
N LEU A 31 8.33 20.97 -17.65
CA LEU A 31 9.25 20.00 -17.02
C LEU A 31 9.12 20.03 -15.49
N GLY A 32 8.92 21.21 -14.89
CA GLY A 32 8.64 21.36 -13.47
C GLY A 32 7.35 20.65 -13.04
N ILE A 33 6.26 20.85 -13.79
CA ILE A 33 4.96 20.20 -13.52
C ILE A 33 5.04 18.68 -13.68
N ALA A 34 5.74 18.20 -14.72
CA ALA A 34 5.91 16.77 -14.95
C ALA A 34 6.60 16.07 -13.76
N GLY A 35 7.63 16.68 -13.17
CA GLY A 35 8.30 16.16 -11.97
C GLY A 35 7.36 16.07 -10.76
N LEU A 36 6.51 17.09 -10.57
CA LEU A 36 5.50 17.09 -9.50
C LEU A 36 4.44 15.99 -9.72
N LEU A 37 3.95 15.81 -10.94
CA LEU A 37 2.97 14.76 -11.28
C LEU A 37 3.51 13.35 -10.99
N ILE A 38 4.77 13.08 -11.35
CA ILE A 38 5.44 11.80 -11.06
C ILE A 38 5.52 11.57 -9.54
N THR A 39 5.89 12.60 -8.79
CA THR A 39 6.04 12.50 -7.32
C THR A 39 4.69 12.28 -6.64
N SER A 40 3.65 12.99 -7.09
CA SER A 40 2.27 12.79 -6.62
C SER A 40 1.77 11.38 -6.91
N SER A 41 2.02 10.84 -8.11
CA SER A 41 1.64 9.47 -8.44
C SER A 41 2.30 8.42 -7.53
N LYS A 42 3.57 8.60 -7.17
CA LYS A 42 4.28 7.70 -6.24
C LYS A 42 3.68 7.74 -4.84
N ALA A 43 3.42 8.95 -4.33
CA ALA A 43 2.80 9.13 -3.01
C ALA A 43 1.40 8.50 -2.96
N ASN A 44 0.62 8.60 -4.04
CA ASN A 44 -0.69 7.97 -4.16
C ASN A 44 -0.58 6.43 -4.10
N ASN A 45 0.37 5.82 -4.81
CA ASN A 45 0.57 4.37 -4.80
C ASN A 45 0.96 3.84 -3.41
N SER A 46 1.90 4.49 -2.73
CA SER A 46 2.30 4.10 -1.35
C SER A 46 1.13 4.25 -0.38
N SER A 47 0.37 5.35 -0.49
CA SER A 47 -0.84 5.57 0.33
C SER A 47 -1.91 4.50 0.08
N TYR A 48 -2.11 4.11 -1.18
CA TYR A 48 -3.05 3.05 -1.55
C TYR A 48 -2.62 1.68 -0.99
N ALA A 49 -1.35 1.30 -1.11
CA ALA A 49 -0.83 0.06 -0.53
C ALA A 49 -1.03 0.02 1.00
N LYS A 50 -0.77 1.14 1.69
CA LYS A 50 -1.03 1.26 3.13
C LYS A 50 -2.51 1.12 3.48
N GLN A 51 -3.41 1.75 2.71
CA GLN A 51 -4.86 1.60 2.91
C GLN A 51 -5.31 0.15 2.73
N GLN A 52 -4.81 -0.53 1.69
CA GLN A 52 -5.09 -1.94 1.48
C GLN A 52 -4.56 -2.80 2.64
N ALA A 53 -3.36 -2.53 3.16
CA ALA A 53 -2.81 -3.24 4.32
C ALA A 53 -3.68 -3.05 5.56
N VAL A 54 -4.15 -1.83 5.84
CA VAL A 54 -5.09 -1.55 6.94
C VAL A 54 -6.38 -2.36 6.76
N GLN A 55 -6.96 -2.38 5.56
CA GLN A 55 -8.18 -3.14 5.27
C GLN A 55 -7.98 -4.65 5.51
N CYS A 56 -6.87 -5.22 5.04
CA CYS A 56 -6.56 -6.63 5.24
C CYS A 56 -6.39 -6.98 6.73
N ILE A 57 -5.84 -6.07 7.54
CA ILE A 57 -5.70 -6.28 8.98
C ILE A 57 -7.07 -6.26 9.69
N TYR A 58 -7.95 -5.32 9.35
CA TYR A 58 -9.27 -5.27 9.97
C TYR A 58 -10.14 -6.47 9.60
N ASP A 59 -10.11 -6.92 8.34
CA ASP A 59 -10.86 -8.11 7.92
C ASP A 59 -10.46 -9.36 8.71
N ILE A 60 -9.16 -9.59 8.93
CA ILE A 60 -8.72 -10.74 9.73
C ILE A 60 -9.03 -10.58 11.22
N PHE A 61 -9.00 -9.36 11.76
CA PHE A 61 -9.45 -9.13 13.14
C PHE A 61 -10.92 -9.47 13.34
N ASP A 62 -11.78 -9.15 12.37
CA ASP A 62 -13.20 -9.48 12.46
C ASP A 62 -13.44 -10.99 12.42
N LYS A 63 -12.69 -11.73 11.60
CA LYS A 63 -12.70 -13.21 11.60
C LYS A 63 -12.20 -13.81 12.93
N ILE A 64 -11.10 -13.27 13.45
CA ILE A 64 -10.54 -13.67 14.76
C ILE A 64 -11.55 -13.45 15.87
N ARG A 65 -12.25 -12.31 15.89
CA ARG A 65 -13.31 -12.02 16.88
C ARG A 65 -14.49 -12.98 16.76
N ALA A 66 -14.90 -13.31 15.54
CA ALA A 66 -15.97 -14.28 15.32
C ALA A 66 -15.61 -15.70 15.81
N ASN A 67 -14.32 -16.03 15.84
CA ASN A 67 -13.79 -17.33 16.26
C ASN A 67 -12.80 -17.20 17.43
N TYR A 68 -13.15 -16.37 18.42
CA TYR A 68 -12.23 -15.95 19.49
C TYR A 68 -11.62 -17.11 20.29
N GLN A 69 -12.37 -18.20 20.50
CA GLN A 69 -11.88 -19.36 21.26
C GLN A 69 -10.69 -20.03 20.56
N ALA A 70 -10.70 -20.14 19.23
CA ALA A 70 -9.56 -20.63 18.46
C ALA A 70 -8.37 -19.67 18.53
N ALA A 71 -8.62 -18.36 18.59
CA ALA A 71 -7.56 -17.37 18.74
C ALA A 71 -6.89 -17.44 20.12
N ILE A 72 -7.67 -17.58 21.20
CA ILE A 72 -7.15 -17.84 22.56
C ILE A 72 -6.31 -19.12 22.59
N ASN A 73 -6.74 -20.16 21.86
CA ASN A 73 -6.01 -21.42 21.74
C ASN A 73 -4.79 -21.35 20.80
N GLY A 74 -4.52 -20.18 20.20
CA GLY A 74 -3.37 -19.96 19.31
C GLY A 74 -3.53 -20.56 17.91
N ASN A 75 -4.73 -20.99 17.50
CA ASN A 75 -4.96 -21.59 16.18
C ASN A 75 -4.83 -20.60 15.02
N TYR A 76 -4.84 -19.29 15.29
CA TYR A 76 -4.55 -18.25 14.30
C TYR A 76 -3.06 -17.91 14.18
N ASN A 77 -2.19 -18.51 15.01
CA ASN A 77 -0.75 -18.18 14.98
C ASN A 77 -0.11 -18.66 13.68
N ILE A 78 0.35 -17.72 12.86
CA ILE A 78 0.99 -17.99 11.58
C ILE A 78 1.98 -16.87 11.24
N SER A 79 3.01 -17.19 10.45
CA SER A 79 3.87 -16.19 9.84
C SER A 79 4.36 -16.70 8.50
N ASN A 80 4.23 -15.88 7.46
CA ASN A 80 4.95 -16.05 6.20
C ASN A 80 5.89 -14.88 5.89
N ILE A 81 6.12 -14.00 6.87
CA ILE A 81 7.05 -12.89 6.76
C ILE A 81 8.48 -13.42 6.67
N SER A 82 9.21 -12.95 5.66
CA SER A 82 10.64 -13.19 5.47
C SER A 82 11.40 -11.86 5.57
N SER A 83 12.57 -11.89 6.19
CA SER A 83 13.43 -10.71 6.40
C SER A 83 14.34 -10.39 5.22
N SER A 84 14.47 -11.30 4.24
CA SER A 84 15.47 -11.20 3.16
C SER A 84 15.01 -11.80 1.83
N GLY A 85 13.71 -12.06 1.66
CA GLY A 85 13.21 -12.71 0.45
C GLY A 85 11.69 -12.72 0.33
N PRO A 86 11.15 -13.36 -0.71
CA PRO A 86 9.71 -13.46 -0.91
C PRO A 86 9.03 -14.16 0.28
N PRO A 87 7.71 -13.96 0.45
CA PRO A 87 6.94 -14.61 1.50
C PRO A 87 7.14 -16.12 1.46
N SER A 88 7.20 -16.77 2.62
CA SER A 88 7.22 -18.24 2.65
C SER A 88 5.91 -18.79 2.05
N PRO A 89 5.96 -19.88 1.26
CA PRO A 89 4.76 -20.48 0.70
C PRO A 89 3.78 -20.90 1.80
N VAL A 90 2.50 -20.60 1.61
CA VAL A 90 1.42 -21.00 2.53
C VAL A 90 0.68 -22.17 1.90
N SER A 91 0.60 -23.29 2.60
CA SER A 91 -0.12 -24.47 2.12
C SER A 91 -1.65 -24.32 2.34
N PRO A 92 -2.48 -24.82 1.42
CA PRO A 92 -3.93 -24.82 1.62
C PRO A 92 -4.32 -25.68 2.83
N PRO A 93 -5.42 -25.32 3.53
CA PRO A 93 -5.94 -26.12 4.62
C PRO A 93 -6.48 -27.45 4.09
N GLY A 94 -6.47 -28.49 4.92
CA GLY A 94 -7.03 -29.80 4.56
C GLY A 94 -8.55 -29.78 4.35
N ILE A 95 -9.25 -28.79 4.90
CA ILE A 95 -10.68 -28.56 4.69
C ILE A 95 -10.90 -27.12 4.22
N MET A 96 -11.65 -26.97 3.14
CA MET A 96 -12.07 -25.69 2.60
C MET A 96 -13.42 -25.30 3.23
N CYS A 97 -13.39 -24.39 4.20
CA CYS A 97 -14.57 -24.03 5.00
C CYS A 97 -15.66 -23.26 4.23
N ASN A 98 -15.41 -22.91 2.97
CA ASN A 98 -16.43 -22.40 2.04
C ASN A 98 -17.24 -23.49 1.33
N GLN A 99 -16.84 -24.76 1.47
CA GLN A 99 -17.45 -25.91 0.78
C GLN A 99 -17.88 -27.03 1.74
N SER A 100 -17.44 -26.98 2.99
CA SER A 100 -17.71 -28.02 3.99
C SER A 100 -17.75 -27.42 5.38
N ALA A 101 -18.47 -28.09 6.29
CA ALA A 101 -18.48 -27.70 7.70
C ALA A 101 -17.07 -27.84 8.30
N CYS A 102 -16.70 -26.88 9.13
CA CYS A 102 -15.40 -26.82 9.79
C CYS A 102 -15.54 -26.74 11.30
N SER A 103 -14.62 -27.37 12.01
CA SER A 103 -14.37 -27.05 13.41
C SER A 103 -13.79 -25.64 13.56
N SER A 104 -13.84 -25.09 14.77
CA SER A 104 -13.24 -23.79 15.10
C SER A 104 -11.74 -23.70 14.73
N SER A 105 -10.96 -24.79 14.90
CA SER A 105 -9.54 -24.81 14.51
C SER A 105 -9.32 -24.91 13.00
N GLN A 106 -10.19 -25.66 12.29
CA GLN A 106 -10.15 -25.77 10.83
C GLN A 106 -10.53 -24.44 10.17
N LEU A 107 -11.51 -23.73 10.73
CA LEU A 107 -11.90 -22.40 10.29
C LEU A 107 -10.74 -21.41 10.44
N ALA A 108 -10.01 -21.43 11.56
CA ALA A 108 -8.82 -20.57 11.73
C ALA A 108 -7.72 -20.86 10.69
N SER A 109 -7.49 -22.13 10.35
CA SER A 109 -6.54 -22.51 9.30
C SER A 109 -6.99 -22.03 7.91
N TYR A 110 -8.29 -22.10 7.63
CA TYR A 110 -8.87 -21.57 6.39
C TYR A 110 -8.78 -20.05 6.32
N ASP A 111 -9.15 -19.34 7.39
CA ASP A 111 -9.12 -17.88 7.46
C ASP A 111 -7.70 -17.34 7.27
N THR A 112 -6.72 -17.92 7.95
CA THR A 112 -5.31 -17.49 7.83
C THR A 112 -4.74 -17.77 6.45
N TRP A 113 -5.04 -18.93 5.85
CA TRP A 113 -4.66 -19.24 4.48
C TRP A 113 -5.33 -18.29 3.47
N HIS A 114 -6.64 -18.06 3.60
CA HIS A 114 -7.38 -17.18 2.71
C HIS A 114 -6.84 -15.75 2.80
N TRP A 115 -6.68 -15.24 4.03
CA TRP A 115 -6.13 -13.92 4.28
C TRP A 115 -4.74 -13.75 3.64
N LEU A 116 -3.82 -14.69 3.85
CA LEU A 116 -2.47 -14.62 3.28
C LEU A 116 -2.47 -14.72 1.73
N THR A 117 -3.30 -15.60 1.17
CA THR A 117 -3.28 -15.91 -0.27
C THR A 117 -4.20 -15.04 -1.12
N GLN A 118 -5.23 -14.42 -0.55
CA GLN A 118 -6.22 -13.62 -1.27
C GLN A 118 -6.17 -12.14 -0.90
N ASP A 119 -5.88 -11.80 0.37
CA ASP A 119 -5.96 -10.41 0.84
C ASP A 119 -4.60 -9.76 0.94
N VAL A 120 -3.64 -10.41 1.60
CA VAL A 120 -2.27 -9.93 1.71
C VAL A 120 -1.54 -10.01 0.36
N SER A 121 -1.85 -11.00 -0.48
CA SER A 121 -1.26 -11.15 -1.82
C SER A 121 -1.59 -10.00 -2.79
N LYS A 122 -2.60 -9.18 -2.49
CA LYS A 122 -2.92 -7.96 -3.26
C LYS A 122 -1.87 -6.86 -3.07
N LEU A 123 -1.05 -6.95 -2.03
CA LEU A 123 0.04 -6.02 -1.77
C LEU A 123 1.31 -6.46 -2.54
N PRO A 124 2.13 -5.52 -3.04
CA PRO A 124 3.39 -5.87 -3.68
C PRO A 124 4.30 -6.62 -2.71
N GLY A 125 4.66 -7.87 -3.01
CA GLY A 125 5.48 -8.68 -2.10
C GLY A 125 4.86 -8.91 -0.72
N GLY A 126 3.52 -8.90 -0.64
CA GLY A 126 2.77 -8.97 0.60
C GLY A 126 3.04 -10.23 1.43
N SER A 127 3.30 -10.06 2.71
CA SER A 127 3.38 -11.12 3.72
C SER A 127 2.73 -10.67 5.03
N GLY A 128 2.41 -11.61 5.92
CA GLY A 128 1.73 -11.33 7.15
C GLY A 128 2.08 -12.32 8.27
N SER A 129 1.87 -11.86 9.49
CA SER A 129 1.96 -12.69 10.68
C SER A 129 0.85 -12.35 11.65
N ILE A 130 0.41 -13.36 12.39
CA ILE A 130 -0.55 -13.26 13.47
C ILE A 130 0.06 -13.99 14.65
N THR A 131 0.10 -13.33 15.80
CA THR A 131 0.57 -13.92 17.04
C THR A 131 -0.40 -13.63 18.17
N SER A 132 -0.58 -14.63 19.02
CA SER A 132 -1.44 -14.57 20.20
C SER A 132 -0.56 -14.70 21.44
N ALA A 133 -0.69 -13.77 22.39
CA ALA A 133 0.06 -13.77 23.63
C ALA A 133 -0.86 -13.46 24.83
N PRO A 134 -0.64 -14.08 26.00
CA PRO A 134 -1.36 -13.71 27.21
C PRO A 134 -1.01 -12.27 27.63
N SER A 135 -2.01 -11.50 28.03
CA SER A 135 -1.86 -10.11 28.48
C SER A 135 -2.86 -9.79 29.59
N GLY A 136 -2.39 -9.78 30.84
CA GLY A 136 -3.19 -9.35 31.99
C GLY A 136 -4.47 -10.14 32.24
N GLY A 137 -4.52 -11.43 31.87
CA GLY A 137 -5.71 -12.28 31.97
C GLY A 137 -6.52 -12.40 30.67
N ASN A 138 -6.20 -11.57 29.66
CA ASN A 138 -6.78 -11.62 28.32
C ASN A 138 -5.79 -12.19 27.30
N THR A 139 -6.22 -12.33 26.05
CA THR A 139 -5.32 -12.67 24.92
C THR A 139 -5.11 -11.45 24.04
N LEU A 140 -3.85 -11.02 23.90
CA LEU A 140 -3.44 -9.99 22.97
C LEU A 140 -3.12 -10.63 21.62
N ILE A 141 -3.86 -10.22 20.59
CA ILE A 141 -3.63 -10.59 19.21
C ILE A 141 -2.85 -9.48 18.53
N THR A 142 -1.71 -9.83 17.96
CA THR A 142 -0.88 -8.94 17.16
C THR A 142 -0.92 -9.39 15.71
N VAL A 143 -1.40 -8.54 14.82
CA VAL A 143 -1.40 -8.77 13.37
C VAL A 143 -0.38 -7.83 12.74
N THR A 144 0.55 -8.39 11.98
CA THR A 144 1.54 -7.65 11.19
C THR A 144 1.35 -7.95 9.72
N VAL A 145 1.34 -6.92 8.88
CA VAL A 145 1.38 -7.04 7.42
C VAL A 145 2.63 -6.32 6.92
N GLN A 146 3.35 -6.97 6.00
CA GLN A 146 4.55 -6.48 5.36
C GLN A 146 4.34 -6.42 3.84
N TRP A 147 4.82 -5.37 3.19
CA TRP A 147 4.82 -5.25 1.73
C TRP A 147 6.05 -4.48 1.24
N ASP A 148 6.41 -4.67 -0.03
CA ASP A 148 7.48 -3.95 -0.69
C ASP A 148 6.98 -2.59 -1.23
N ASP A 149 7.56 -1.49 -0.74
CA ASP A 149 7.25 -0.12 -1.18
C ASP A 149 8.36 0.47 -2.07
N SER A 150 9.22 -0.36 -2.65
CA SER A 150 10.32 0.06 -3.54
C SER A 150 9.85 0.91 -4.73
N LEU A 151 8.65 0.65 -5.26
CA LEU A 151 8.06 1.39 -6.37
C LEU A 151 7.78 2.86 -6.04
N ALA A 152 7.50 3.19 -4.77
CA ALA A 152 7.30 4.56 -4.33
C ALA A 152 8.63 5.30 -4.08
N GLN A 153 9.70 4.55 -3.76
CA GLN A 153 10.98 5.12 -3.33
C GLN A 153 12.04 5.22 -4.44
N ASN A 154 11.86 4.55 -5.59
CA ASN A 154 12.81 4.65 -6.69
C ASN A 154 12.89 6.09 -7.23
N VAL A 155 13.96 6.80 -6.88
CA VAL A 155 14.27 8.16 -7.35
C VAL A 155 14.72 8.09 -8.81
N VAL A 156 14.27 9.04 -9.65
CA VAL A 156 14.76 9.17 -11.02
C VAL A 156 16.26 9.49 -10.95
N GLY A 157 17.12 8.54 -11.34
CA GLY A 157 18.58 8.67 -11.27
C GLY A 157 19.29 7.71 -10.29
N ALA A 158 18.56 6.95 -9.46
CA ALA A 158 19.13 5.83 -8.72
C ALA A 158 19.12 4.56 -9.58
N SER A 159 20.26 3.86 -9.61
CA SER A 159 20.52 2.65 -10.40
C SER A 159 19.38 1.64 -10.34
N SER A 160 18.99 1.12 -11.51
CA SER A 160 18.06 -0.01 -11.71
C SER A 160 18.59 -1.37 -11.24
N ALA A 161 19.54 -1.37 -10.30
CA ALA A 161 19.93 -2.60 -9.64
C ALA A 161 18.78 -3.00 -8.70
N PRO A 162 18.25 -4.24 -8.77
CA PRO A 162 17.30 -4.71 -7.78
C PRO A 162 17.96 -4.54 -6.41
N ALA A 163 17.32 -3.78 -5.51
CA ALA A 163 17.82 -3.63 -4.17
C ALA A 163 17.96 -5.04 -3.57
N SER A 164 19.15 -5.36 -3.06
CA SER A 164 19.43 -6.65 -2.40
C SER A 164 18.58 -6.87 -1.14
N ASN A 165 17.86 -5.83 -0.72
CA ASN A 165 16.87 -5.86 0.34
C ASN A 165 15.63 -5.11 -0.16
N PRO A 166 14.47 -5.77 -0.33
CA PRO A 166 13.24 -5.08 -0.67
C PRO A 166 12.94 -4.03 0.40
N ASN A 167 12.44 -2.86 0.02
CA ASN A 167 12.07 -1.81 0.98
C ASN A 167 10.76 -2.20 1.66
N TYR A 168 10.85 -3.20 2.52
CA TYR A 168 9.72 -3.76 3.21
C TYR A 168 9.22 -2.78 4.28
N VAL A 169 7.98 -2.36 4.12
CA VAL A 169 7.24 -1.60 5.12
C VAL A 169 6.38 -2.59 5.92
N GLN A 170 6.33 -2.41 7.23
CA GLN A 170 5.46 -3.19 8.11
C GLN A 170 4.39 -2.30 8.75
N LEU A 171 3.18 -2.83 8.85
CA LEU A 171 2.09 -2.28 9.63
C LEU A 171 1.66 -3.33 10.66
N THR A 172 1.74 -2.96 11.94
CA THR A 172 1.33 -3.81 13.05
C THR A 172 0.17 -3.16 13.79
N ILE A 173 -0.89 -3.93 14.04
CA ILE A 173 -2.02 -3.54 14.88
C ILE A 173 -2.24 -4.62 15.92
N GLN A 174 -2.59 -4.19 17.14
CA GLN A 174 -2.86 -5.08 18.26
C GLN A 174 -4.30 -4.90 18.74
N SER A 175 -4.96 -5.99 19.09
CA SER A 175 -6.28 -6.01 19.73
C SER A 175 -6.26 -7.01 20.86
N GLN A 176 -6.83 -6.62 22.00
CA GLN A 176 -7.17 -7.59 23.05
C GLN A 176 -8.48 -8.28 22.67
N LEU A 177 -8.57 -9.57 22.99
CA LEU A 177 -9.78 -10.38 22.97
C LEU A 177 -10.37 -10.52 24.37
#